data_AF-A0A4Y3VPS9-F1
#
_entry.id   AF-A0A4Y3VPS9-F1
#
_cell.length_a   1.000
_cell.length_b   1.000
_cell.length_c   1.000
_cell.angle_alpha   90.00
_cell.angle_beta   90.00
_cell.angle_gamma   90.00
#
_symmetry.space_group_name_H-M   'P 1'
#
loop_
_entity.id
_entity.type
_entity.pdbx_description
1 polymer ?
#
loop_
_entity_poly.entity_id
_entity_poly.type
_entity_poly.pdbx_seq_one_letter_code
_entity_poly.pdbx_strand_id
1 'polypeptide(L)'
;MRTLVLGRTPARVTAVLATLREDGFDAEGVSTDEEARKLLETREFGVLIIGGGVGPDSRAAFKKLATEYQVRRVIDGALTEPFDVYVRREFEPLIREAAEG
;
A
#
# COMPACT_ATOMS: atom_id res chain seq x y z
N MET A 1 -8.34 -6.62 7.92
CA MET A 1 -6.96 -6.80 7.42
C MET A 1 -6.40 -5.43 7.10
N ARG A 2 -5.20 -5.08 7.58
CA ARG A 2 -4.66 -3.72 7.43
C ARG A 2 -3.88 -3.56 6.13
N THR A 3 -3.97 -2.37 5.55
CA THR A 3 -3.29 -1.97 4.32
C THR A 3 -2.25 -0.90 4.61
N LEU A 4 -0.99 -1.13 4.22
CA LEU A 4 0.08 -0.14 4.36
C LEU A 4 0.29 0.58 3.02
N VAL A 5 0.35 1.91 3.05
CA VAL A 5 0.55 2.76 1.87
C VAL A 5 1.86 3.52 1.99
N LEU A 6 2.84 3.20 1.15
CA LEU A 6 4.10 3.93 1.06
C LEU A 6 4.04 4.92 -0.10
N GLY A 7 4.13 6.22 0.17
CA GLY A 7 4.15 7.23 -0.88
C GLY A 7 5.01 8.45 -0.53
N ARG A 8 5.85 8.91 -1.46
CA ARG A 8 6.78 10.04 -1.23
C ARG A 8 6.11 11.39 -1.01
N THR A 9 4.85 11.54 -1.40
CA THR A 9 4.11 12.79 -1.27
C THR A 9 3.05 12.65 -0.18
N PRO A 10 3.24 13.23 1.01
CA PRO A 10 2.31 13.09 2.14
C PRO A 10 0.87 13.46 1.79
N ALA A 11 0.68 14.56 1.03
CA ALA A 11 -0.65 14.98 0.59
C ALA A 11 -1.37 13.91 -0.26
N ARG A 12 -0.63 13.17 -1.09
CA ARG A 12 -1.20 12.06 -1.87
C ARG A 12 -1.50 10.87 -0.98
N VAL A 13 -0.61 10.53 -0.04
CA VAL A 13 -0.84 9.45 0.92
C VAL A 13 -2.11 9.70 1.72
N THR A 14 -2.31 10.91 2.24
CA THR A 14 -3.52 11.27 2.98
C THR A 14 -4.79 11.10 2.13
N ALA A 15 -4.77 11.50 0.86
CA ALA A 15 -5.90 11.30 -0.04
C ALA A 15 -6.21 9.80 -0.25
N VAL A 16 -5.17 8.97 -0.43
CA VAL A 16 -5.33 7.50 -0.51
C VAL A 16 -6.01 6.93 0.73
N LEU A 17 -5.52 7.33 1.90
CA LEU A 17 -6.06 6.83 3.17
C LEU A 17 -7.50 7.26 3.37
N ALA A 18 -7.87 8.48 2.95
CA ALA A 18 -9.24 8.94 3.00
C ALA A 18 -10.14 8.03 2.15
N THR A 19 -9.81 7.80 0.87
CA THR A 19 -10.60 6.94 -0.01
C THR A 19 -10.72 5.51 0.53
N LEU A 20 -9.61 4.89 0.95
CA LEU A 20 -9.64 3.53 1.50
C LEU A 20 -10.51 3.42 2.76
N ARG A 21 -10.42 4.41 3.66
CA ARG A 21 -11.23 4.44 4.88
C ARG A 21 -12.70 4.72 4.59
N GLU A 22 -13.00 5.54 3.57
CA GLU A 22 -14.38 5.75 3.10
C GLU A 22 -15.00 4.46 2.54
N ASP A 23 -14.20 3.64 1.86
CA ASP A 23 -14.61 2.30 1.40
C ASP A 23 -14.57 1.22 2.52
N GLY A 24 -14.28 1.62 3.77
CA GLY A 24 -14.33 0.74 4.95
C GLY A 24 -13.07 -0.10 5.19
N PHE A 25 -11.98 0.18 4.47
CA PHE A 25 -10.70 -0.49 4.66
C PHE A 25 -9.85 0.17 5.76
N ASP A 26 -9.22 -0.65 6.60
CA ASP A 26 -8.25 -0.17 7.59
C ASP A 26 -6.89 0.05 6.88
N ALA A 27 -6.52 1.32 6.70
CA ALA A 27 -5.31 1.71 6.00
C ALA A 27 -4.45 2.68 6.82
N GLU A 28 -3.14 2.48 6.73
CA GLU A 28 -2.10 3.34 7.30
C GLU A 28 -1.12 3.76 6.21
N GLY A 29 -0.64 5.00 6.27
CA GLY A 29 0.17 5.57 5.20
C GLY A 29 1.38 6.29 5.73
N VAL A 30 2.51 6.08 5.06
CA VAL A 30 3.83 6.59 5.44
C VAL A 30 4.56 7.11 4.21
N SER A 31 5.48 8.04 4.44
CA SER A 31 6.24 8.69 3.36
C SER A 31 7.72 8.34 3.29
N THR A 32 8.22 7.64 4.31
CA THR A 32 9.61 7.22 4.42
C THR A 32 9.72 5.71 4.42
N ASP A 33 10.86 5.22 3.94
CA ASP A 33 11.11 3.78 3.86
C ASP A 33 11.31 3.19 5.27
N GLU A 34 11.95 3.95 6.16
CA GLU A 34 12.17 3.49 7.52
C GLU A 34 10.87 3.21 8.28
N GLU A 35 9.91 4.13 8.19
CA GLU A 35 8.61 3.96 8.87
C GLU A 35 7.80 2.82 8.25
N ALA A 36 7.80 2.70 6.92
CA ALA A 36 7.16 1.57 6.24
C ALA A 36 7.74 0.22 6.67
N ARG A 37 9.07 0.15 6.83
CA ARG A 37 9.73 -1.07 7.30
C ARG A 37 9.31 -1.42 8.73
N LYS A 38 9.36 -0.47 9.66
CA LYS A 38 8.94 -0.69 11.06
C LYS A 38 7.50 -1.17 11.15
N LEU A 39 6.62 -0.65 10.30
CA LEU A 39 5.22 -1.08 10.24
C LEU A 39 5.06 -2.49 9.67
N LEU A 40 5.80 -2.84 8.60
CA LEU A 40 5.79 -4.22 8.09
C LEU A 40 6.30 -5.24 9.12
N GLU A 41 7.25 -4.84 9.97
CA GLU A 41 7.78 -5.66 11.05
C GLU A 41 6.72 -6.05 12.09
N THR A 42 5.64 -5.27 12.25
CA THR A 42 4.55 -5.62 13.17
C THR A 42 3.70 -6.79 12.65
N ARG A 43 3.83 -7.15 11.36
CA ARG A 43 3.07 -8.22 10.68
C ARG A 43 1.55 -8.06 10.73
N GLU A 44 1.07 -6.85 11.01
CA GLU A 44 -0.37 -6.54 11.03
C GLU A 44 -0.92 -6.24 9.62
N PHE A 45 -0.03 -5.93 8.68
CA PHE A 45 -0.36 -5.53 7.33
C PHE A 45 -0.39 -6.71 6.38
N GLY A 46 -1.55 -6.92 5.77
CA GLY A 46 -1.74 -7.97 4.79
C GLY A 46 -1.64 -7.50 3.35
N VAL A 47 -1.74 -6.18 3.13
CA VAL A 47 -1.60 -5.55 1.82
C VAL A 47 -0.57 -4.41 1.91
N LEU A 48 0.35 -4.36 0.96
CA LEU A 48 1.32 -3.27 0.81
C LEU A 48 1.11 -2.55 -0.51
N ILE A 49 0.90 -1.24 -0.45
CA ILE A 49 0.73 -0.35 -1.59
C ILE A 49 1.99 0.50 -1.74
N ILE A 50 2.69 0.35 -2.88
CA ILE A 50 3.90 1.12 -3.20
C ILE A 50 3.52 2.20 -4.20
N GLY A 51 3.41 3.45 -3.75
CA GLY A 51 3.07 4.59 -4.61
C GLY A 51 4.11 4.85 -5.68
N GLY A 52 3.68 5.43 -6.82
CA GLY A 52 4.55 5.65 -7.97
C GLY A 52 5.75 6.57 -7.73
N GLY A 53 5.70 7.45 -6.72
CA GLY A 53 6.85 8.29 -6.36
C GLY A 53 8.01 7.53 -5.69
N VAL A 54 7.82 6.25 -5.33
CA VAL A 54 8.86 5.44 -4.69
C VAL A 54 9.86 4.97 -5.75
N GLY A 55 11.14 5.25 -5.52
CA GLY A 55 12.21 4.87 -6.42
C GLY A 55 12.34 3.34 -6.61
N PRO A 56 13.00 2.91 -7.70
CA PRO A 56 13.10 1.50 -8.07
C PRO A 56 13.79 0.63 -7.00
N ASP A 57 14.86 1.14 -6.35
CA ASP A 57 15.56 0.43 -5.28
C ASP A 57 14.68 0.19 -4.05
N SER A 58 14.03 1.24 -3.55
CA SER A 58 13.09 1.14 -2.43
C SER A 58 11.96 0.17 -2.78
N ARG A 59 11.41 0.26 -4.00
CA ARG A 59 10.35 -0.63 -4.47
C ARG A 59 10.78 -2.10 -4.47
N ALA A 60 11.97 -2.42 -4.96
CA ALA A 60 12.50 -3.78 -4.93
C ALA A 60 12.71 -4.28 -3.48
N ALA A 61 13.24 -3.42 -2.60
CA ALA A 61 13.42 -3.73 -1.19
C ALA A 61 12.08 -4.04 -0.50
N PHE A 62 11.04 -3.22 -0.73
CA PHE A 62 9.72 -3.43 -0.14
C PHE A 62 8.99 -4.65 -0.66
N LYS A 63 9.15 -5.00 -1.94
CA LYS A 63 8.65 -6.28 -2.47
C LYS A 63 9.30 -7.48 -1.76
N LYS A 64 10.60 -7.40 -1.48
CA LYS A 64 11.32 -8.44 -0.74
C LYS A 64 10.86 -8.51 0.72
N LEU A 65 10.74 -7.36 1.40
CA LEU A 65 10.24 -7.29 2.78
C LEU A 65 8.82 -7.80 2.89
N ALA A 66 7.95 -7.47 1.93
CA ALA A 66 6.59 -7.97 1.89
C ALA A 66 6.52 -9.50 1.85
N THR A 67 7.38 -10.14 1.03
CA THR A 67 7.50 -11.61 1.02
C THR A 67 8.02 -12.14 2.36
N GLU A 68 9.03 -11.48 2.96
CA GLU A 68 9.63 -11.88 4.24
C GLU A 68 8.63 -11.82 5.41
N TYR A 69 7.80 -10.78 5.45
CA TYR A 69 6.77 -10.59 6.47
C TYR A 69 5.41 -11.20 6.09
N GLN A 70 5.36 -12.01 5.02
CA GLN A 70 4.17 -12.74 4.58
C GLN A 70 2.96 -11.83 4.27
N VAL A 71 3.23 -10.62 3.76
CA VAL A 71 2.20 -9.74 3.20
C VAL A 71 1.54 -10.47 2.04
N ARG A 72 0.22 -10.67 2.12
CA ARG A 72 -0.54 -11.47 1.14
C ARG A 72 -0.55 -10.83 -0.25
N ARG A 73 -0.54 -9.49 -0.31
CA ARG A 73 -0.61 -8.76 -1.57
C ARG A 73 0.28 -7.53 -1.59
N VAL A 74 1.07 -7.39 -2.64
CA VAL A 74 1.82 -6.16 -2.92
C VAL A 74 1.26 -5.54 -4.19
N ILE A 75 0.91 -4.26 -4.13
CA ILE A 75 0.35 -3.52 -5.24
C ILE A 75 1.28 -2.37 -5.59
N ASP A 76 1.63 -2.34 -6.86
CA ASP A 76 2.62 -1.43 -7.42
C ASP A 76 1.87 -0.29 -8.10
N GLY A 77 1.77 0.86 -7.43
CA GLY A 77 1.13 2.04 -8.00
C GLY A 77 1.97 2.57 -9.16
N ALA A 78 1.44 2.49 -10.39
CA ALA A 78 2.08 3.06 -11.56
C ALA A 78 2.04 4.60 -11.50
N LEU A 79 3.12 5.25 -11.96
CA LEU A 79 3.24 6.71 -12.07
C LEU A 79 2.28 7.36 -13.09
N THR A 80 1.57 6.55 -13.89
CA THR A 80 1.02 6.95 -15.19
C THR A 80 -0.47 7.29 -15.20
N GLU A 81 -1.24 6.96 -14.17
CA GLU A 81 -2.70 7.19 -14.15
C GLU A 81 -3.19 7.93 -12.90
N PRO A 82 -4.26 8.75 -13.02
CA PRO A 82 -4.87 9.45 -11.89
C PRO A 82 -5.45 8.45 -10.88
N PHE A 83 -5.09 8.67 -9.63
CA PHE A 83 -5.17 7.70 -8.54
C PHE A 83 -6.61 7.26 -8.18
N ASP A 84 -7.59 8.17 -8.20
CA ASP A 84 -9.01 7.88 -7.94
C ASP A 84 -9.62 6.81 -8.85
N VAL A 85 -9.11 6.69 -10.08
CA VAL A 85 -9.60 5.71 -11.06
C VAL A 85 -9.00 4.32 -10.78
N TYR A 86 -7.81 4.26 -10.20
CA TYR A 86 -7.04 3.03 -10.02
C TYR A 86 -7.38 2.31 -8.71
N VAL A 87 -7.71 3.04 -7.63
CA VAL A 87 -8.11 2.42 -6.33
C VAL A 87 -9.38 1.59 -6.46
N ARG A 88 -10.45 2.17 -6.98
CA ARG A 88 -11.74 1.46 -7.08
C ARG A 88 -11.72 0.31 -8.08
N ARG A 89 -10.88 0.39 -9.12
CA ARG A 89 -10.84 -0.62 -10.17
C ARG A 89 -9.86 -1.76 -9.90
N GLU A 90 -8.69 -1.46 -9.34
CA GLU A 90 -7.63 -2.46 -9.14
C GLU A 90 -7.44 -2.84 -7.68
N PHE A 91 -7.59 -1.91 -6.72
CA PHE A 91 -7.33 -2.22 -5.30
C PHE A 91 -8.50 -2.92 -4.62
N GLU A 92 -9.73 -2.41 -4.78
CA GLU A 92 -10.94 -2.97 -4.17
C GLU A 92 -11.08 -4.50 -4.37
N PRO A 93 -11.03 -5.03 -5.61
CA PRO A 93 -11.16 -6.48 -5.82
C PRO A 93 -10.00 -7.27 -5.20
N LEU A 94 -8.78 -6.73 -5.21
CA LEU A 94 -7.60 -7.40 -4.66
C LEU A 94 -7.58 -7.42 -3.13
N ILE A 95 -8.05 -6.34 -2.48
CA ILE A 95 -8.15 -6.29 -1.02
C ILE A 95 -9.28 -7.23 -0.56
N ARG A 96 -10.40 -7.28 -1.30
CA ARG A 96 -11.51 -8.19 -1.00
C ARG A 96 -11.12 -9.65 -1.15
N GLU A 97 -10.46 -10.03 -2.26
CA GLU A 97 -9.92 -11.39 -2.46
C GLU A 97 -8.95 -11.78 -1.33
N ALA A 98 -8.07 -10.85 -0.92
CA ALA A 98 -7.11 -11.10 0.14
C ALA A 98 -7.76 -11.21 1.55
N ALA A 99 -8.95 -10.66 1.75
CA ALA A 99 -9.71 -10.73 3.00
C ALA A 99 -10.59 -11.98 3.12
N GLU A 100 -10.95 -12.61 1.99
CA GLU A 100 -11.77 -13.82 1.93
C GLU A 100 -10.95 -15.14 1.89
N GLY A 101 -9.62 -15.06 1.74
CA GLY A 101 -8.69 -16.20 1.80
C GLY A 101 -7.96 -16.37 3.14
#